data_AF-A0AAD8MMZ4-F1
#
_entry.id   AF-A0AAD8MMZ4-F1
#
_cell.length_a   1.000
_cell.length_b   1.000
_cell.length_c   1.000
_cell.angle_alpha   90.00
_cell.angle_beta   90.00
_cell.angle_gamma   90.00
#
_symmetry.space_group_name_H-M   'P 1'
#
loop_
_entity.id
_entity.type
_entity.pdbx_description
1 polymer ?
#
loop_
_entity_poly.entity_id
_entity_poly.type
_entity_poly.pdbx_seq_one_letter_code
_entity_poly.pdbx_strand_id
1 'polypeptide(L)'
;MQSHDSRLANGARRNNKSTSPTRDYREKITYLKFLISNAEAGIVIGKGGCTVSDFQSQSETLIQLSRNYEFFPGTSDRIVMVSGPINCVLKAVELILEKFLNETYGEGEEGEDEPSSKLALVVPHSCCGGIIGKGGSNIKSFKESSQAGIKISSQNDLYIGLSDRLVTVVGTISEQMRAVDLILQKLTENPYYTQSMNVPLSYAGYNVANSNGVGAKMFTNSYQNKYQHNKGPGVLQEGNSVTIGVADEYIGLVVGRGGKNLREISQISGALIKISNRDDFISGTTDRKVTITGSQRAIRVAEDMINRKVDIAFEQY
;
A
#
# COMPACT_ATOMS: atom_id res chain seq x y z
N MET A 1 -25.35 -11.05 -89.95
CA MET A 1 -25.61 -9.64 -89.61
C MET A 1 -25.34 -9.48 -88.13
N GLN A 2 -24.39 -8.58 -87.80
CA GLN A 2 -24.25 -7.80 -86.56
C GLN A 2 -24.17 -8.55 -85.22
N SER A 3 -23.34 -8.18 -84.24
CA SER A 3 -22.15 -7.32 -84.06
C SER A 3 -21.95 -7.27 -82.54
N HIS A 4 -20.69 -7.31 -82.08
CA HIS A 4 -20.13 -6.66 -80.89
C HIS A 4 -21.06 -6.34 -79.69
N ASP A 5 -20.70 -6.79 -78.49
CA ASP A 5 -19.82 -5.98 -77.64
C ASP A 5 -19.26 -6.73 -76.43
N SER A 6 -17.99 -6.44 -76.14
CA SER A 6 -17.26 -6.86 -74.95
C SER A 6 -17.30 -5.74 -73.92
N ARG A 7 -17.38 -6.07 -72.62
CA ARG A 7 -16.86 -5.21 -71.53
C ARG A 7 -16.70 -5.96 -70.21
N LEU A 8 -15.54 -5.72 -69.62
CA LEU A 8 -15.02 -6.23 -68.36
C LEU A 8 -15.83 -5.74 -67.15
N ALA A 9 -15.91 -6.57 -66.11
CA ALA A 9 -16.04 -6.09 -64.74
C ALA A 9 -15.23 -6.97 -63.77
N ASN A 10 -14.11 -6.42 -63.32
CA ASN A 10 -13.36 -6.78 -62.12
C ASN A 10 -14.28 -6.92 -60.89
N GLY A 11 -14.02 -7.88 -60.00
CA GLY A 11 -14.80 -7.94 -58.76
C GLY A 11 -14.33 -8.94 -57.71
N ALA A 12 -13.21 -8.62 -57.05
CA ALA A 12 -12.84 -9.03 -55.70
C ALA A 12 -12.77 -10.54 -55.34
N ARG A 13 -11.52 -11.04 -55.32
CA ARG A 13 -11.08 -12.05 -54.34
C ARG A 13 -11.59 -11.64 -52.95
N ARG A 14 -12.44 -12.47 -52.34
CA ARG A 14 -12.74 -12.41 -50.90
C ARG A 14 -11.47 -12.68 -50.13
N ASN A 15 -10.71 -11.63 -49.84
CA ASN A 15 -9.74 -11.66 -48.75
C ASN A 15 -10.55 -11.81 -47.46
N ASN A 16 -10.61 -13.03 -46.93
CA ASN A 16 -10.79 -13.24 -45.50
C ASN A 16 -9.56 -12.63 -44.81
N LYS A 17 -9.56 -11.30 -44.64
CA LYS A 17 -8.77 -10.67 -43.59
C LYS A 17 -9.33 -11.24 -42.30
N SER A 18 -8.60 -12.18 -41.72
CA SER A 18 -8.61 -12.39 -40.28
C SER A 18 -8.32 -11.05 -39.65
N THR A 19 -9.37 -10.29 -39.34
CA THR A 19 -9.28 -9.20 -38.38
C THR A 19 -8.93 -9.87 -37.07
N SER A 20 -7.64 -9.96 -36.78
CA SER A 20 -7.18 -9.99 -35.41
C SER A 20 -7.93 -8.86 -34.69
N PRO A 21 -8.49 -9.10 -33.50
CA PRO A 21 -9.06 -8.01 -32.75
C PRO A 21 -7.91 -7.08 -32.43
N THR A 22 -7.74 -6.01 -33.21
CA THR A 22 -6.99 -4.84 -32.80
C THR A 22 -7.71 -4.35 -31.55
N ARG A 23 -7.23 -4.78 -30.38
CA ARG A 23 -7.74 -4.39 -29.08
C ARG A 23 -7.74 -2.86 -29.08
N ASP A 24 -8.92 -2.27 -29.24
CA ASP A 24 -9.13 -0.85 -29.14
C ASP A 24 -9.02 -0.48 -27.65
N TYR A 25 -7.78 -0.40 -27.16
CA TYR A 25 -7.42 0.07 -25.83
C TYR A 25 -7.51 1.60 -25.79
N ARG A 26 -8.71 2.17 -25.95
CA ARG A 26 -8.92 3.51 -25.39
C ARG A 26 -8.57 3.41 -23.91
N GLU A 27 -7.49 4.09 -23.56
CA GLU A 27 -6.46 3.63 -22.63
C GLU A 27 -7.02 3.17 -21.29
N LYS A 28 -6.92 1.87 -21.00
CA LYS A 28 -7.37 1.32 -19.73
C LYS A 28 -6.60 1.99 -18.61
N ILE A 29 -7.30 2.77 -17.79
CA ILE A 29 -6.72 3.38 -16.60
C ILE A 29 -6.24 2.29 -15.67
N THR A 30 -5.01 2.46 -15.18
CA THR A 30 -4.37 1.61 -14.20
C THR A 30 -3.74 2.48 -13.11
N TYR A 31 -3.08 1.83 -12.17
CA TYR A 31 -2.25 2.49 -11.17
C TYR A 31 -1.02 1.64 -10.86
N LEU A 32 -0.04 2.23 -10.20
CA LEU A 32 1.09 1.54 -9.59
C LEU A 32 1.29 2.11 -8.18
N LYS A 33 1.52 1.23 -7.20
CA LYS A 33 1.89 1.63 -5.84
C LYS A 33 3.32 1.17 -5.56
N PHE A 34 4.15 2.02 -4.94
CA PHE A 34 5.50 1.66 -4.53
C PHE A 34 5.93 2.41 -3.27
N LEU A 35 6.91 1.83 -2.58
CA LEU A 35 7.46 2.39 -1.34
C LEU A 35 8.57 3.38 -1.62
N ILE A 36 8.60 4.44 -0.81
CA ILE A 36 9.68 5.42 -0.76
C ILE A 36 9.97 5.78 0.71
N SER A 37 11.21 6.07 1.02
CA SER A 37 11.61 6.59 2.32
C SER A 37 11.03 7.99 2.58
N ASN A 38 11.09 8.45 3.83
CA ASN A 38 10.68 9.81 4.17
C ASN A 38 11.51 10.89 3.47
N ALA A 39 12.80 10.63 3.22
CA ALA A 39 13.68 11.57 2.51
C ALA A 39 13.27 11.66 1.03
N GLU A 40 13.09 10.51 0.37
CA GLU A 40 12.59 10.44 -1.01
C GLU A 40 11.20 11.08 -1.16
N ALA A 41 10.33 10.96 -0.14
CA ALA A 41 9.04 11.64 -0.18
C ALA A 41 9.18 13.18 -0.20
N GLY A 42 10.20 13.73 0.46
CA GLY A 42 10.54 15.15 0.35
C GLY A 42 10.95 15.53 -1.07
N ILE A 43 11.72 14.67 -1.74
CA ILE A 43 12.17 14.84 -3.13
C ILE A 43 10.97 14.80 -4.10
N VAL A 44 10.08 13.81 -3.98
CA VAL A 44 8.89 13.69 -4.84
C VAL A 44 7.99 14.90 -4.69
N ILE A 45 7.72 15.33 -3.45
CA ILE A 45 6.80 16.46 -3.19
C ILE A 45 7.40 17.77 -3.69
N GLY A 46 8.67 18.04 -3.39
CA GLY A 46 9.33 19.31 -3.70
C GLY A 46 8.83 20.49 -2.86
N LYS A 47 9.50 21.64 -2.99
CA LYS A 47 9.13 22.86 -2.24
C LYS A 47 7.75 23.35 -2.68
N GLY A 48 6.80 23.41 -1.74
CA GLY A 48 5.43 23.84 -2.04
C GLY A 48 4.64 22.88 -2.96
N GLY A 49 5.10 21.65 -3.16
CA GLY A 49 4.45 20.70 -4.07
C GLY A 49 4.81 20.88 -5.55
N CYS A 50 5.84 21.69 -5.87
CA CYS A 50 6.21 21.96 -7.26
C CYS A 50 6.61 20.69 -8.02
N THR A 51 7.50 19.87 -7.46
CA THR A 51 8.06 18.69 -8.15
C THR A 51 6.99 17.65 -8.46
N VAL A 52 6.10 17.33 -7.51
CA VAL A 52 4.99 16.41 -7.79
C VAL A 52 4.01 16.99 -8.81
N SER A 53 3.80 18.31 -8.80
CA SER A 53 2.96 18.97 -9.81
C SER A 53 3.58 18.88 -11.20
N ASP A 54 4.89 19.05 -11.31
CA ASP A 54 5.63 18.94 -12.57
C ASP A 54 5.61 17.50 -13.10
N PHE A 55 5.80 16.49 -12.24
CA PHE A 55 5.68 15.09 -12.63
C PHE A 55 4.28 14.74 -13.14
N GLN A 56 3.23 15.18 -12.44
CA GLN A 56 1.84 14.97 -12.88
C GLN A 56 1.56 15.64 -14.23
N SER A 57 2.06 16.86 -14.43
CA SER A 57 1.92 17.60 -15.69
C SER A 57 2.62 16.89 -16.86
N GLN A 58 3.88 16.48 -16.68
CA GLN A 58 4.68 15.86 -17.75
C GLN A 58 4.26 14.43 -18.11
N SER A 59 3.66 13.71 -17.15
CA SER A 59 3.25 12.32 -17.33
C SER A 59 1.76 12.17 -17.60
N GLU A 60 0.96 13.23 -17.43
CA GLU A 60 -0.51 13.19 -17.49
C GLU A 60 -1.10 12.16 -16.51
N THR A 61 -0.52 12.07 -15.31
CA THR A 61 -0.96 11.15 -14.24
C THR A 61 -1.41 11.90 -12.99
N LEU A 62 -2.14 11.17 -12.13
CA LEU A 62 -2.38 11.57 -10.76
C LEU A 62 -1.41 10.83 -9.83
N ILE A 63 -0.62 11.58 -9.07
CA ILE A 63 0.37 11.09 -8.12
C ILE A 63 -0.10 11.45 -6.71
N GLN A 64 -0.35 10.42 -5.91
CA GLN A 64 -0.76 10.55 -4.52
C GLN A 64 0.29 9.93 -3.61
N LEU A 65 0.55 10.56 -2.47
CA LEU A 65 1.43 10.02 -1.44
C LEU A 65 0.63 9.77 -0.16
N SER A 66 0.97 8.71 0.58
CA SER A 66 0.46 8.51 1.95
C SER A 66 0.81 9.71 2.82
N ARG A 67 0.07 9.97 3.90
CA ARG A 67 0.34 11.15 4.77
C ARG A 67 1.71 11.05 5.46
N ASN A 68 2.15 12.15 6.05
CA ASN A 68 3.34 12.10 6.90
C ASN A 68 3.10 11.11 8.06
N TYR A 69 4.12 10.31 8.38
CA TYR A 69 4.06 9.21 9.35
C TYR A 69 3.06 8.09 9.03
N GLU A 70 2.53 8.04 7.80
CA GLU A 70 1.68 6.95 7.32
C GLU A 70 2.52 5.99 6.47
N PHE A 71 3.04 4.96 7.14
CA PHE A 71 3.95 3.99 6.55
C PHE A 71 3.26 2.71 6.09
N PHE A 72 3.90 2.02 5.16
CA PHE A 72 3.54 0.64 4.86
C PHE A 72 3.84 -0.25 6.08
N PRO A 73 2.95 -1.19 6.44
CA PRO A 73 3.14 -2.01 7.64
C PRO A 73 4.49 -2.75 7.64
N GLY A 74 5.23 -2.61 8.73
CA GLY A 74 6.55 -3.25 8.89
C GLY A 74 7.72 -2.49 8.32
N THR A 75 7.50 -1.32 7.73
CA THR A 75 8.55 -0.46 7.20
C THR A 75 8.46 0.95 7.82
N SER A 76 9.45 1.77 7.51
CA SER A 76 9.43 3.22 7.77
C SER A 76 9.19 4.00 6.47
N ASP A 77 8.64 3.32 5.46
CA ASP A 77 8.51 3.83 4.10
C ASP A 77 7.07 4.25 3.83
N ARG A 78 6.92 5.39 3.16
CA ARG A 78 5.64 5.92 2.67
C ARG A 78 5.27 5.24 1.36
N ILE A 79 3.99 5.35 0.97
CA ILE A 79 3.49 4.80 -0.28
C ILE A 79 3.25 5.93 -1.28
N VAL A 80 3.79 5.79 -2.49
CA VAL A 80 3.38 6.56 -3.67
C VAL A 80 2.40 5.73 -4.47
N MET A 81 1.34 6.36 -4.96
CA MET A 81 0.45 5.82 -5.98
C MET A 81 0.44 6.73 -7.19
N VAL A 82 0.74 6.15 -8.34
CA VAL A 82 0.66 6.80 -9.64
C VAL A 82 -0.54 6.18 -10.38
N SER A 83 -1.41 7.00 -10.96
CA SER A 83 -2.62 6.53 -11.64
C SER A 83 -2.84 7.25 -12.98
N GLY A 84 -3.25 6.48 -13.99
CA GLY A 84 -3.42 6.96 -15.37
C GLY A 84 -3.35 5.82 -16.39
N PRO A 85 -3.28 6.13 -17.69
CA PRO A 85 -2.90 5.18 -18.74
C PRO A 85 -1.57 4.49 -18.43
N ILE A 86 -1.38 3.24 -18.90
CA ILE A 86 -0.18 2.46 -18.57
C ILE A 86 1.13 3.17 -18.96
N ASN A 87 1.19 3.78 -20.14
CA ASN A 87 2.36 4.51 -20.63
C ASN A 87 2.64 5.77 -19.80
N CYS A 88 1.58 6.49 -19.41
CA CYS A 88 1.65 7.65 -18.53
C CYS A 88 2.17 7.26 -17.14
N VAL A 89 1.67 6.15 -16.57
CA VAL A 89 2.14 5.62 -15.28
C VAL A 89 3.62 5.24 -15.35
N LEU A 90 4.06 4.54 -16.41
CA LEU A 90 5.47 4.20 -16.59
C LEU A 90 6.34 5.46 -16.70
N LYS A 91 5.92 6.46 -17.48
CA LYS A 91 6.63 7.73 -17.60
C LYS A 91 6.76 8.48 -16.26
N ALA A 92 5.69 8.53 -15.46
CA ALA A 92 5.74 9.15 -14.14
C ALA A 92 6.72 8.44 -13.20
N VAL A 93 6.78 7.10 -13.25
CA VAL A 93 7.71 6.31 -12.42
C VAL A 93 9.15 6.56 -12.84
N GLU A 94 9.43 6.60 -14.15
CA GLU A 94 10.75 6.94 -14.69
C GLU A 94 11.22 8.31 -14.20
N LEU A 95 10.38 9.36 -14.35
CA LEU A 95 10.69 10.72 -13.87
C LEU A 95 11.01 10.76 -12.36
N ILE A 96 10.29 9.98 -11.55
CA ILE A 96 10.52 9.90 -10.10
C ILE A 96 11.87 9.23 -9.80
N LEU A 97 12.18 8.12 -10.46
CA LEU A 97 13.42 7.37 -10.25
C LEU A 97 14.65 8.17 -10.72
N GLU A 98 14.57 8.83 -11.87
CA GLU A 98 15.61 9.74 -12.36
C GLU A 98 15.85 10.86 -11.36
N LYS A 99 14.78 11.43 -10.80
CA LYS A 99 14.92 12.48 -9.79
C LYS A 99 15.61 11.98 -8.52
N PHE A 100 15.32 10.76 -8.05
CA PHE A 100 16.03 10.18 -6.91
C PHE A 100 17.52 9.99 -7.21
N LEU A 101 17.84 9.56 -8.43
CA LEU A 101 19.21 9.38 -8.85
C LEU A 101 19.98 10.69 -8.87
N ASN A 102 19.41 11.73 -9.48
CA ASN A 102 20.04 13.05 -9.60
C ASN A 102 20.27 13.71 -8.23
N GLU A 103 19.38 13.50 -7.26
CA GLU A 103 19.57 13.99 -5.87
C GLU A 103 20.63 13.19 -5.10
N THR A 104 20.90 11.95 -5.49
CA THR A 104 21.88 11.07 -4.81
C THR A 104 23.30 11.29 -5.33
N TYR A 105 23.47 11.44 -6.65
CA TYR A 105 24.80 11.51 -7.30
C TYR A 105 25.17 12.91 -7.81
N GLY A 106 24.23 13.86 -7.81
CA GLY A 106 24.44 15.19 -8.39
C GLY A 106 24.53 15.18 -9.92
N GLU A 107 24.34 16.33 -10.54
CA GLU A 107 24.52 16.51 -11.99
C GLU A 107 26.04 16.50 -12.30
N GLY A 108 26.61 15.36 -12.71
CA GLY A 108 27.94 15.33 -13.33
C GLY A 108 28.97 14.31 -12.86
N GLU A 109 28.63 13.33 -12.02
CA GLU A 109 29.53 12.19 -11.76
C GLU A 109 29.33 11.08 -12.80
N GLU A 110 30.06 11.18 -13.92
CA GLU A 110 30.20 10.08 -14.89
C GLU A 110 31.08 8.97 -14.28
N GLY A 111 30.46 8.08 -13.50
CA GLY A 111 31.04 6.77 -13.20
C GLY A 111 30.93 5.85 -14.42
N GLU A 112 31.86 4.91 -14.59
CA GLU A 112 31.82 3.92 -15.68
C GLU A 112 30.62 2.95 -15.57
N ASP A 113 30.05 2.78 -14.36
CA ASP A 113 28.92 1.89 -14.09
C ASP A 113 27.63 2.70 -13.83
N GLU A 114 26.56 2.37 -14.57
CA GLU A 114 25.22 2.92 -14.33
C GLU A 114 24.73 2.54 -12.92
N PRO A 115 24.30 3.50 -12.09
CA PRO A 115 23.95 3.25 -10.70
C PRO A 115 22.74 2.32 -10.58
N SER A 116 22.91 1.23 -9.83
CA SER A 116 21.82 0.32 -9.48
C SER A 116 21.07 0.81 -8.24
N SER A 117 19.74 0.71 -8.25
CA SER A 117 18.90 1.04 -7.09
C SER A 117 17.89 -0.08 -6.79
N LYS A 118 17.02 0.15 -5.79
CA LYS A 118 15.98 -0.78 -5.38
C LYS A 118 14.61 -0.09 -5.39
N LEU A 119 13.65 -0.66 -6.11
CA LEU A 119 12.25 -0.25 -6.13
C LEU A 119 11.38 -1.34 -5.48
N ALA A 120 10.55 -0.99 -4.50
CA ALA A 120 9.63 -1.92 -3.85
C ALA A 120 8.17 -1.61 -4.20
N LEU A 121 7.59 -2.40 -5.12
CA LEU A 121 6.19 -2.27 -5.52
C LEU A 121 5.26 -2.87 -4.46
N VAL A 122 4.14 -2.21 -4.23
CA VAL A 122 3.06 -2.69 -3.36
C VAL A 122 1.98 -3.33 -4.23
N VAL A 123 1.78 -4.63 -4.08
CA VAL A 123 0.93 -5.44 -4.96
C VAL A 123 -0.08 -6.23 -4.14
N PRO A 124 -1.38 -6.22 -4.50
CA PRO A 124 -2.36 -7.08 -3.84
C PRO A 124 -1.95 -8.55 -3.88
N HIS A 125 -2.04 -9.23 -2.74
CA HIS A 125 -1.69 -10.64 -2.55
C HIS A 125 -2.34 -11.53 -3.61
N SER A 126 -3.61 -11.29 -3.92
CA SER A 126 -4.39 -12.01 -4.94
C SER A 126 -3.79 -11.92 -6.34
N CYS A 127 -2.96 -10.90 -6.61
CA CYS A 127 -2.33 -10.68 -7.90
C CYS A 127 -0.92 -11.28 -7.99
N CYS A 128 -0.26 -11.55 -6.86
CA CYS A 128 1.11 -12.10 -6.84
C CYS A 128 1.22 -13.46 -7.56
N GLY A 129 0.18 -14.30 -7.52
CA GLY A 129 0.16 -15.57 -8.25
C GLY A 129 0.35 -15.40 -9.77
N GLY A 130 -0.20 -14.32 -10.34
CA GLY A 130 -0.04 -13.98 -11.77
C GLY A 130 1.38 -13.55 -12.12
N ILE A 131 2.04 -12.81 -11.22
CA ILE A 131 3.46 -12.41 -11.36
C ILE A 131 4.36 -13.63 -11.26
N ILE A 132 4.10 -14.54 -10.32
CA ILE A 132 4.91 -15.75 -10.12
C ILE A 132 4.74 -16.69 -11.34
N GLY A 133 3.51 -16.95 -11.76
CA GLY A 133 3.20 -17.94 -12.80
C GLY A 133 3.32 -19.38 -12.32
N LYS A 134 2.81 -20.32 -13.10
CA LYS A 134 2.85 -21.76 -12.76
C LYS A 134 4.32 -22.22 -12.70
N GLY A 135 4.73 -22.82 -11.58
CA GLY A 135 6.13 -23.24 -11.37
C GLY A 135 7.15 -22.08 -11.38
N GLY A 136 6.70 -20.83 -11.18
CA GLY A 136 7.56 -19.65 -11.24
C GLY A 136 7.92 -19.22 -12.67
N SER A 137 7.20 -19.69 -13.69
CA SER A 137 7.52 -19.43 -15.11
C SER A 137 7.61 -17.93 -15.44
N ASN A 138 6.63 -17.15 -14.97
CA ASN A 138 6.53 -15.74 -15.32
C ASN A 138 7.61 -14.93 -14.62
N ILE A 139 7.81 -15.11 -13.32
CA ILE A 139 8.86 -14.37 -12.59
C ILE A 139 10.26 -14.71 -13.11
N LYS A 140 10.51 -15.94 -13.57
CA LYS A 140 11.77 -16.31 -14.23
C LYS A 140 11.94 -15.55 -15.55
N SER A 141 10.92 -15.57 -16.41
CA SER A 141 10.93 -14.83 -17.67
C SER A 141 11.07 -13.32 -17.45
N PHE A 142 10.43 -12.74 -16.43
CA PHE A 142 10.55 -11.32 -16.14
C PHE A 142 11.97 -10.95 -15.74
N LYS A 143 12.63 -11.75 -14.91
CA LYS A 143 14.05 -11.55 -14.57
C LYS A 143 14.94 -11.62 -15.81
N GLU A 144 14.70 -12.61 -16.68
CA GLU A 144 15.48 -12.79 -17.90
C GLU A 144 15.28 -11.64 -18.90
N SER A 145 14.04 -11.20 -19.15
CA SER A 145 13.78 -10.14 -20.12
C SER A 145 14.16 -8.73 -19.62
N SER A 146 14.03 -8.49 -18.31
CA SER A 146 14.38 -7.19 -17.71
C SER A 146 15.84 -7.07 -17.30
N GLN A 147 16.55 -8.19 -17.14
CA GLN A 147 17.87 -8.27 -16.48
C GLN A 147 17.86 -7.79 -15.01
N ALA A 148 16.68 -7.48 -14.44
CA ALA A 148 16.54 -7.02 -13.07
C ALA A 148 16.44 -8.18 -12.06
N GLY A 149 16.93 -7.94 -10.85
CA GLY A 149 16.67 -8.79 -9.69
C GLY A 149 15.24 -8.61 -9.15
N ILE A 150 14.38 -9.60 -9.34
CA ILE A 150 12.97 -9.56 -8.86
C ILE A 150 12.75 -10.50 -7.66
N LYS A 151 12.21 -10.00 -6.55
CA LYS A 151 11.86 -10.79 -5.35
C LYS A 151 10.48 -10.41 -4.85
N ILE A 152 9.68 -11.40 -4.47
CA ILE A 152 8.36 -11.19 -3.85
C ILE A 152 8.47 -11.57 -2.38
N SER A 153 7.97 -10.72 -1.47
CA SER A 153 7.96 -10.98 -0.01
C SER A 153 7.21 -12.27 0.31
N SER A 154 7.57 -12.99 1.37
CA SER A 154 6.89 -14.26 1.70
C SER A 154 5.41 -14.02 2.05
N GLN A 155 4.58 -15.04 1.86
CA GLN A 155 3.19 -14.98 2.37
C GLN A 155 3.16 -14.98 3.90
N ASN A 156 4.19 -15.55 4.54
CA ASN A 156 4.31 -15.59 6.00
C ASN A 156 4.74 -14.25 6.59
N ASP A 157 5.21 -13.32 5.75
CA ASP A 157 5.63 -11.97 6.16
C ASP A 157 4.43 -10.99 6.16
N LEU A 158 3.21 -11.49 5.92
CA LEU A 158 2.00 -10.67 5.90
C LEU A 158 1.52 -10.36 7.32
N TYR A 159 1.37 -9.06 7.59
CA TYR A 159 0.68 -8.58 8.79
C TYR A 159 -0.79 -9.02 8.75
N ILE A 160 -1.40 -9.31 9.90
CA ILE A 160 -2.72 -9.96 9.98
C ILE A 160 -3.81 -9.13 9.30
N GLY A 161 -4.23 -9.58 8.11
CA GLY A 161 -5.23 -9.01 7.20
C GLY A 161 -4.68 -8.03 6.13
N LEU A 162 -3.36 -7.83 6.11
CA LEU A 162 -2.71 -7.01 5.10
C LEU A 162 -2.90 -7.75 3.79
N SER A 163 -3.64 -7.15 2.88
CA SER A 163 -3.95 -7.76 1.60
C SER A 163 -2.87 -7.53 0.55
N ASP A 164 -1.76 -6.86 0.89
CA ASP A 164 -0.71 -6.46 -0.04
C ASP A 164 0.64 -7.08 0.29
N ARG A 165 1.44 -7.38 -0.73
CA ARG A 165 2.80 -7.91 -0.66
C ARG A 165 3.76 -6.98 -1.39
N LEU A 166 5.04 -7.08 -1.03
CA LEU A 166 6.10 -6.32 -1.69
C LEU A 166 6.70 -7.13 -2.84
N VAL A 167 6.78 -6.52 -4.01
CA VAL A 167 7.57 -7.00 -5.14
C VAL A 167 8.76 -6.06 -5.29
N THR A 168 9.92 -6.51 -4.82
CA THR A 168 11.20 -5.79 -4.93
C THR A 168 11.83 -6.03 -6.29
N VAL A 169 12.22 -4.95 -6.96
CA VAL A 169 12.96 -4.92 -8.21
C VAL A 169 14.29 -4.20 -7.94
N VAL A 170 15.41 -4.81 -8.31
CA VAL A 170 16.77 -4.27 -8.13
C VAL A 170 17.48 -4.29 -9.48
N GLY A 171 18.17 -3.20 -9.81
CA GLY A 171 18.83 -3.00 -11.10
C GLY A 171 18.99 -1.53 -11.42
N THR A 172 19.48 -1.21 -12.62
CA THR A 172 19.50 0.16 -13.15
C THR A 172 18.08 0.66 -13.45
N ILE A 173 17.89 1.96 -13.68
CA ILE A 173 16.56 2.51 -14.01
C ILE A 173 15.97 1.80 -15.24
N SER A 174 16.79 1.59 -16.27
CA SER A 174 16.39 0.88 -17.50
C SER A 174 15.97 -0.57 -17.25
N GLU A 175 16.67 -1.30 -16.37
CA GLU A 175 16.31 -2.66 -15.96
C GLU A 175 15.02 -2.68 -15.13
N GLN A 176 14.90 -1.75 -14.19
CA GLN A 176 13.71 -1.62 -13.36
C GLN A 176 12.48 -1.29 -14.18
N MET A 177 12.55 -0.34 -15.12
CA MET A 177 11.43 0.05 -15.96
C MET A 177 10.94 -1.10 -16.84
N ARG A 178 11.84 -1.90 -17.41
CA ARG A 178 11.47 -3.13 -18.13
C ARG A 178 10.75 -4.14 -17.24
N ALA A 179 11.25 -4.34 -16.00
CA ALA A 179 10.59 -5.23 -15.06
C ALA A 179 9.21 -4.71 -14.62
N VAL A 180 9.09 -3.40 -14.35
CA VAL A 180 7.85 -2.75 -13.95
C VAL A 180 6.80 -2.85 -15.06
N ASP A 181 7.18 -2.62 -16.32
CA ASP A 181 6.27 -2.78 -17.47
C ASP A 181 5.72 -4.21 -17.56
N LEU A 182 6.60 -5.23 -17.54
CA LEU A 182 6.18 -6.64 -17.56
C LEU A 182 5.25 -7.00 -16.38
N ILE A 183 5.57 -6.53 -15.17
CA ILE A 183 4.75 -6.73 -13.98
C ILE A 183 3.40 -6.04 -14.14
N LEU A 184 3.37 -4.78 -14.56
CA LEU A 184 2.15 -3.98 -14.67
C LEU A 184 1.22 -4.51 -15.76
N GLN A 185 1.76 -4.90 -16.92
CA GLN A 185 1.02 -5.62 -17.95
C GLN A 185 0.34 -6.86 -17.36
N LYS A 186 1.08 -7.66 -16.59
CA LYS A 186 0.52 -8.87 -15.97
C LYS A 186 -0.54 -8.56 -14.90
N LEU A 187 -0.36 -7.49 -14.12
CA LEU A 187 -1.33 -7.06 -13.12
C LEU A 187 -2.65 -6.60 -13.76
N THR A 188 -2.58 -5.86 -14.88
CA THR A 188 -3.77 -5.33 -15.56
C THR A 188 -4.63 -6.39 -16.25
N GLU A 189 -4.10 -7.60 -16.46
CA GLU A 189 -4.87 -8.79 -16.89
C GLU A 189 -5.82 -9.29 -15.79
N ASN A 190 -5.54 -9.00 -14.51
CA ASN A 190 -6.36 -9.42 -13.38
C ASN A 190 -7.47 -8.38 -13.11
N PRO A 191 -8.77 -8.72 -13.26
CA PRO A 191 -9.86 -7.78 -13.01
C PRO A 191 -9.87 -7.21 -11.57
N TYR A 192 -9.46 -8.02 -10.59
CA TYR A 192 -9.41 -7.61 -9.19
C TYR A 192 -8.37 -6.51 -8.95
N TYR A 193 -7.29 -6.46 -9.75
CA TYR A 193 -6.27 -5.42 -9.63
C TYR A 193 -6.85 -4.05 -9.95
N THR A 194 -7.58 -3.91 -11.06
CA THR A 194 -8.18 -2.63 -11.43
C THR A 194 -9.28 -2.17 -10.46
N GLN A 195 -9.95 -3.10 -9.78
CA GLN A 195 -10.95 -2.77 -8.76
C GLN A 195 -10.31 -2.21 -7.48
N SER A 196 -9.07 -2.57 -7.16
CA SER A 196 -8.37 -2.06 -5.96
C SER A 196 -7.78 -0.65 -6.13
N MET A 197 -7.99 0.00 -7.27
CA MET A 197 -7.53 1.37 -7.52
C MET A 197 -8.15 2.40 -6.55
N ASN A 198 -9.41 2.21 -6.16
CA ASN A 198 -10.12 3.14 -5.28
C ASN A 198 -9.89 2.87 -3.78
N VAL A 199 -9.01 1.91 -3.45
CA VAL A 199 -8.66 1.63 -2.05
C VAL A 199 -7.75 2.76 -1.55
N PRO A 200 -8.10 3.44 -0.45
CA PRO A 200 -7.28 4.50 0.11
C PRO A 200 -5.82 4.05 0.29
N LEU A 201 -4.87 4.96 0.11
CA LEU A 201 -3.45 4.75 0.44
C LEU A 201 -3.19 4.57 1.93
N SER A 202 -4.26 4.61 2.71
CA SER A 202 -4.23 4.51 4.14
C SER A 202 -4.17 3.07 4.59
N TYR A 203 -2.96 2.62 4.91
CA TYR A 203 -2.78 1.50 5.81
C TYR A 203 -3.06 1.92 7.26
N ALA A 204 -3.40 3.19 7.52
CA ALA A 204 -4.04 3.54 8.78
C ALA A 204 -5.40 2.83 8.96
N GLY A 205 -5.90 2.09 7.94
CA GLY A 205 -6.97 1.08 7.98
C GLY A 205 -6.62 -0.29 8.62
N TYR A 206 -5.32 -0.55 8.83
CA TYR A 206 -4.83 -1.49 9.85
C TYR A 206 -5.10 -0.97 11.27
N ASN A 207 -5.64 0.26 11.38
CA ASN A 207 -6.66 0.65 12.35
C ASN A 207 -8.04 0.67 11.66
N VAL A 208 -9.02 -0.06 12.17
CA VAL A 208 -10.39 0.01 11.63
C VAL A 208 -11.12 1.26 12.16
N ALA A 209 -11.38 2.17 11.21
CA ALA A 209 -12.51 3.10 11.05
C ALA A 209 -12.88 4.12 12.16
N ASN A 210 -12.84 5.41 11.80
CA ASN A 210 -14.09 6.08 11.40
C ASN A 210 -13.82 7.22 10.41
N SER A 211 -14.42 7.14 9.23
CA SER A 211 -14.67 8.28 8.36
C SER A 211 -16.13 8.70 8.55
N ASN A 212 -16.35 9.99 8.82
CA ASN A 212 -17.63 10.62 8.53
C ASN A 212 -17.55 11.28 7.15
N GLY A 213 -18.44 10.84 6.26
CA GLY A 213 -18.75 11.44 4.95
C GLY A 213 -18.11 10.67 3.79
N VAL A 214 -18.80 10.05 2.84
CA VAL A 214 -20.19 10.17 2.40
C VAL A 214 -20.58 8.87 1.68
N GLY A 215 -21.71 8.27 2.06
CA GLY A 215 -22.58 7.46 1.19
C GLY A 215 -22.05 6.16 0.55
N ALA A 216 -22.11 5.04 1.27
CA ALA A 216 -22.32 3.72 0.65
C ALA A 216 -23.22 2.87 1.56
N LYS A 217 -24.52 2.85 1.24
CA LYS A 217 -25.47 1.87 1.76
C LYS A 217 -25.06 0.51 1.19
N MET A 218 -24.90 -0.54 2.00
CA MET A 218 -25.52 -1.86 1.75
C MET A 218 -25.15 -2.97 2.75
N PHE A 219 -26.21 -3.66 3.18
CA PHE A 219 -26.34 -5.01 3.72
C PHE A 219 -25.74 -5.37 5.09
N THR A 220 -26.57 -5.17 6.10
CA THR A 220 -26.60 -5.99 7.32
C THR A 220 -27.01 -7.41 6.95
N ASN A 221 -26.18 -8.41 7.26
CA ASN A 221 -26.65 -9.80 7.38
C ASN A 221 -26.40 -10.28 8.81
N SER A 222 -27.49 -10.75 9.40
CA SER A 222 -27.67 -11.14 10.77
C SER A 222 -26.96 -12.46 11.07
N TYR A 223 -25.97 -12.42 11.96
CA TYR A 223 -25.59 -13.59 12.75
C TYR A 223 -25.44 -13.19 14.21
N GLN A 224 -26.44 -13.57 15.00
CA GLN A 224 -26.31 -13.77 16.44
C GLN A 224 -25.06 -14.61 16.71
N ASN A 225 -24.20 -14.15 17.63
CA ASN A 225 -23.76 -15.07 18.67
C ASN A 225 -23.39 -14.38 19.97
N LYS A 226 -23.88 -15.02 21.03
CA LYS A 226 -23.89 -14.62 22.44
C LYS A 226 -22.50 -14.80 23.03
N TYR A 227 -21.94 -13.76 23.64
CA TYR A 227 -21.09 -13.89 24.83
C TYR A 227 -21.28 -12.65 25.71
N GLN A 228 -22.12 -12.80 26.74
CA GLN A 228 -22.25 -11.92 27.90
C GLN A 228 -20.94 -11.97 28.71
N HIS A 229 -20.29 -10.84 28.94
CA HIS A 229 -20.33 -10.03 30.17
C HIS A 229 -19.86 -10.74 31.45
N ASN A 230 -18.70 -10.33 31.96
CA ASN A 230 -18.50 -10.02 33.38
C ASN A 230 -17.58 -8.79 33.48
N LYS A 231 -18.06 -7.74 34.17
CA LYS A 231 -17.47 -6.39 34.26
C LYS A 231 -16.68 -6.22 35.56
N GLY A 232 -15.46 -5.69 35.48
CA GLY A 232 -14.80 -4.95 36.57
C GLY A 232 -15.06 -3.44 36.45
N PRO A 233 -14.87 -2.63 37.51
CA PRO A 233 -15.25 -1.22 37.53
C PRO A 233 -14.16 -0.37 36.82
N GLY A 234 -14.56 0.49 35.88
CA GLY A 234 -13.66 1.51 35.31
C GLY A 234 -13.73 1.74 33.80
N VAL A 235 -14.45 0.90 33.04
CA VAL A 235 -14.53 1.03 31.57
C VAL A 235 -15.60 2.05 31.17
N LEU A 236 -15.18 3.26 30.80
CA LEU A 236 -16.02 4.22 30.09
C LEU A 236 -15.91 3.93 28.58
N GLN A 237 -17.01 3.49 27.97
CA GLN A 237 -17.09 3.19 26.54
C GLN A 237 -17.94 4.26 25.84
N GLU A 238 -17.30 5.10 25.03
CA GLU A 238 -17.96 6.10 24.18
C GLU A 238 -17.46 5.94 22.73
N GLY A 239 -18.35 5.58 21.81
CA GLY A 239 -17.99 5.36 20.41
C GLY A 239 -16.88 4.30 20.24
N ASN A 240 -16.15 4.32 19.13
CA ASN A 240 -15.02 3.42 18.84
C ASN A 240 -13.79 3.67 19.76
N SER A 241 -14.00 3.96 21.06
CA SER A 241 -12.99 4.32 22.05
C SER A 241 -13.31 3.71 23.42
N VAL A 242 -12.29 3.20 24.09
CA VAL A 242 -12.33 2.66 25.45
C VAL A 242 -11.21 3.29 26.26
N THR A 243 -11.50 3.72 27.49
CA THR A 243 -10.47 4.16 28.44
C THR A 243 -10.33 3.15 29.56
N ILE A 244 -9.11 2.70 29.80
CA ILE A 244 -8.73 1.83 30.93
C ILE A 244 -7.78 2.57 31.87
N GLY A 245 -7.78 2.15 33.14
CA GLY A 245 -6.84 2.62 34.15
C GLY A 245 -5.62 1.71 34.23
N VAL A 246 -4.42 2.29 34.24
CA VAL A 246 -3.18 1.58 34.54
C VAL A 246 -2.47 2.33 35.66
N ALA A 247 -2.13 1.64 36.75
CA ALA A 247 -1.41 2.25 37.86
C ALA A 247 -0.13 2.95 37.36
N ASP A 248 0.15 4.15 37.88
CA ASP A 248 1.27 4.97 37.38
C ASP A 248 2.63 4.26 37.47
N GLU A 249 2.80 3.39 38.46
CA GLU A 249 4.01 2.55 38.61
C GLU A 249 4.22 1.56 37.44
N TYR A 250 3.16 1.09 36.78
CA TYR A 250 3.25 0.14 35.65
C TYR A 250 3.18 0.81 34.29
N ILE A 251 2.85 2.10 34.20
CA ILE A 251 2.72 2.79 32.92
C ILE A 251 4.03 2.78 32.13
N GLY A 252 5.18 2.74 32.82
CA GLY A 252 6.50 2.62 32.20
C GLY A 252 6.70 1.32 31.41
N LEU A 253 6.05 0.22 31.80
CA LEU A 253 6.11 -1.07 31.11
C LEU A 253 5.28 -1.08 29.82
N VAL A 254 4.11 -0.44 29.88
CA VAL A 254 3.24 -0.22 28.73
C VAL A 254 3.92 0.71 27.71
N VAL A 255 4.58 1.77 28.19
CA VAL A 255 5.27 2.74 27.32
C VAL A 255 6.58 2.20 26.75
N GLY A 256 7.42 1.61 27.60
CA GLY A 256 8.78 1.17 27.27
C GLY A 256 9.77 2.32 27.06
N ARG A 257 11.08 2.01 27.07
CA ARG A 257 12.15 3.00 26.84
C ARG A 257 11.96 3.68 25.47
N GLY A 258 11.89 5.01 25.47
CA GLY A 258 11.66 5.81 24.26
C GLY A 258 10.28 5.60 23.59
N GLY A 259 9.31 5.01 24.31
CA GLY A 259 7.99 4.70 23.77
C GLY A 259 7.94 3.44 22.90
N LYS A 260 9.00 2.61 22.89
CA LYS A 260 9.10 1.42 22.02
C LYS A 260 7.92 0.46 22.20
N ASN A 261 7.55 0.14 23.44
CA ASN A 261 6.47 -0.82 23.71
C ASN A 261 5.12 -0.20 23.32
N LEU A 262 4.88 1.08 23.59
CA LEU A 262 3.64 1.75 23.19
C LEU A 262 3.45 1.71 21.68
N ARG A 263 4.52 1.99 20.93
CA ARG A 263 4.52 1.93 19.47
C ARG A 263 4.26 0.51 18.99
N GLU A 264 4.89 -0.49 19.58
CA GLU A 264 4.65 -1.91 19.28
C GLU A 264 3.20 -2.30 19.56
N ILE A 265 2.63 -1.94 20.70
CA ILE A 265 1.23 -2.24 21.06
C ILE A 265 0.30 -1.55 20.06
N SER A 266 0.51 -0.26 19.77
CA SER A 266 -0.29 0.47 18.79
C SER A 266 -0.17 -0.15 17.38
N GLN A 267 1.04 -0.54 16.98
CA GLN A 267 1.35 -1.15 15.68
C GLN A 267 0.72 -2.54 15.53
N ILE A 268 0.80 -3.40 16.54
CA ILE A 268 0.28 -4.78 16.49
C ILE A 268 -1.25 -4.80 16.64
N SER A 269 -1.79 -4.00 17.57
CA SER A 269 -3.23 -3.95 17.82
C SER A 269 -4.02 -3.21 16.75
N GLY A 270 -3.38 -2.27 16.05
CA GLY A 270 -4.09 -1.38 15.15
C GLY A 270 -5.00 -0.40 15.88
N ALA A 271 -4.68 -0.08 17.14
CA ALA A 271 -5.39 0.92 17.92
C ALA A 271 -4.53 2.17 18.12
N LEU A 272 -5.17 3.34 18.14
CA LEU A 272 -4.58 4.57 18.62
C LEU A 272 -4.58 4.53 20.16
N ILE A 273 -3.40 4.62 20.76
CA ILE A 273 -3.25 4.57 22.21
C ILE A 273 -2.72 5.92 22.69
N LYS A 274 -3.52 6.60 23.50
CA LYS A 274 -3.16 7.86 24.15
C LYS A 274 -3.07 7.64 25.65
N ILE A 275 -1.97 8.10 26.25
CA ILE A 275 -1.77 8.05 27.69
C ILE A 275 -1.90 9.48 28.22
N SER A 276 -2.64 9.66 29.31
CA SER A 276 -2.77 10.96 29.97
C SER A 276 -1.41 11.49 30.46
N ASN A 277 -1.32 12.77 30.78
CA ASN A 277 -0.12 13.34 31.41
C ASN A 277 0.07 12.77 32.83
N ARG A 278 1.27 12.94 33.40
CA ARG A 278 1.62 12.41 34.73
C ARG A 278 0.70 12.90 35.86
N ASP A 279 0.02 14.03 35.69
CA ASP A 279 -0.86 14.61 36.72
C ASP A 279 -2.36 14.51 36.34
N ASP A 280 -2.69 13.75 35.30
CA ASP A 280 -4.05 13.55 34.81
C ASP A 280 -4.50 12.11 35.02
N PHE A 281 -4.97 11.83 36.24
CA PHE A 281 -5.43 10.51 36.70
C PHE A 281 -6.94 10.32 36.53
N ILE A 282 -7.41 9.07 36.57
CA ILE A 282 -8.84 8.76 36.68
C ILE A 282 -9.34 9.29 38.02
N SER A 283 -10.44 10.05 38.00
CA SER A 283 -11.01 10.71 39.18
C SER A 283 -11.25 9.71 40.32
N GLY A 284 -10.63 9.95 41.47
CA GLY A 284 -10.72 9.07 42.64
C GLY A 284 -9.69 7.93 42.69
N THR A 285 -8.73 7.89 41.76
CA THR A 285 -7.65 6.88 41.71
C THR A 285 -6.29 7.55 41.44
N THR A 286 -5.22 6.76 41.51
CA THR A 286 -3.86 7.13 41.05
C THR A 286 -3.53 6.51 39.68
N ASP A 287 -4.55 6.05 38.95
CA ASP A 287 -4.36 5.34 37.68
C ASP A 287 -4.26 6.33 36.53
N ARG A 288 -3.26 6.12 35.67
CA ARG A 288 -3.12 6.83 34.40
C ARG A 288 -4.20 6.36 33.44
N LYS A 289 -4.78 7.31 32.72
CA LYS A 289 -5.77 7.02 31.68
C LYS A 289 -5.05 6.53 30.44
N VAL A 290 -5.38 5.33 30.00
CA VAL A 290 -4.99 4.81 28.70
C VAL A 290 -6.24 4.76 27.83
N THR A 291 -6.35 5.70 26.91
CA THR A 291 -7.44 5.76 25.93
C THR A 291 -7.03 5.02 24.68
N ILE A 292 -7.82 4.02 24.32
CA ILE A 292 -7.64 3.11 23.19
C ILE A 292 -8.76 3.38 22.20
N THR A 293 -8.42 3.87 21.01
CA THR A 293 -9.38 4.20 19.95
C THR A 293 -9.15 3.31 18.74
N GLY A 294 -10.20 2.65 18.26
CA GLY A 294 -10.16 1.77 17.09
C GLY A 294 -11.40 0.86 17.01
N SER A 295 -11.38 -0.15 16.12
CA SER A 295 -12.45 -1.16 16.14
C SER A 295 -12.50 -1.94 17.44
N GLN A 296 -13.66 -2.57 17.70
CA GLN A 296 -13.80 -3.50 18.82
C GLN A 296 -12.76 -4.63 18.81
N ARG A 297 -12.28 -5.06 17.65
CA ARG A 297 -11.18 -6.03 17.56
C ARG A 297 -9.84 -5.40 17.95
N ALA A 298 -9.52 -4.23 17.42
CA ALA A 298 -8.28 -3.52 17.72
C ALA A 298 -8.19 -3.14 19.21
N ILE A 299 -9.30 -2.66 19.78
CA ILE A 299 -9.41 -2.34 21.21
C ILE A 299 -9.12 -3.58 22.06
N ARG A 300 -9.74 -4.73 21.77
CA ARG A 300 -9.50 -5.97 22.51
C ARG A 300 -8.05 -6.44 22.44
N VAL A 301 -7.43 -6.37 21.24
CA VAL A 301 -6.02 -6.77 21.08
C VAL A 301 -5.10 -5.83 21.85
N ALA A 302 -5.35 -4.51 21.80
CA ALA A 302 -4.59 -3.53 22.56
C ALA A 302 -4.74 -3.73 24.07
N GLU A 303 -5.96 -3.95 24.54
CA GLU A 303 -6.29 -4.24 25.95
C GLU A 303 -5.57 -5.50 26.44
N ASP A 304 -5.62 -6.61 25.70
CA ASP A 304 -4.89 -7.84 26.02
C ASP A 304 -3.37 -7.61 26.09
N MET A 305 -2.81 -6.84 25.15
CA MET A 305 -1.37 -6.55 25.12
C MET A 305 -0.95 -5.64 26.28
N ILE A 306 -1.77 -4.65 26.63
CA ILE A 306 -1.52 -3.76 27.77
C ILE A 306 -1.59 -4.57 29.07
N ASN A 307 -2.65 -5.37 29.25
CA ASN A 307 -2.81 -6.22 30.42
C ASN A 307 -1.63 -7.18 30.56
N ARG A 308 -1.20 -7.86 29.48
CA ARG A 308 0.01 -8.71 29.53
C ARG A 308 1.27 -7.95 29.95
N LYS A 309 1.47 -6.71 29.48
CA LYS A 309 2.66 -5.91 29.89
C LYS A 309 2.60 -5.53 31.36
N VAL A 310 1.41 -5.36 31.92
CA VAL A 310 1.18 -5.08 33.34
C VAL A 310 1.26 -6.37 34.17
N ASP A 311 0.73 -7.50 33.69
CA ASP A 311 0.73 -8.81 34.34
C ASP A 311 2.15 -9.38 34.51
N ILE A 312 3.05 -9.13 33.54
CA ILE A 312 4.47 -9.50 33.65
C ILE A 312 5.14 -8.86 34.88
N ALA A 313 4.60 -7.76 35.42
CA ALA A 313 5.09 -7.15 36.66
C ALA A 313 4.73 -7.97 37.92
N PHE A 314 3.67 -8.78 37.87
CA PHE A 314 3.20 -9.59 39.00
C PHE A 314 3.88 -10.97 39.09
N GLU A 315 4.53 -11.46 38.02
CA GLU A 315 5.25 -12.74 38.01
C GLU A 315 6.74 -12.63 38.40
N GLN A 316 7.22 -11.43 38.75
CA GLN A 316 8.61 -11.19 39.18
C GLN A 316 8.77 -10.98 40.70
N TYR A 317 7.74 -11.31 41.48
CA TYR A 317 7.78 -11.37 42.95
C TYR A 317 7.34 -12.74 43.47
#